data_AF-A0A520FDQ4-F1
#
_entry.id   AF-A0A520FDQ4-F1
#
_cell.length_a   1.000
_cell.length_b   1.000
_cell.length_c   1.000
_cell.angle_alpha   90.00
_cell.angle_beta   90.00
_cell.angle_gamma   90.00
#
_symmetry.space_group_name_H-M   'P 1'
#
loop_
_entity.id
_entity.type
_entity.pdbx_description
1 polymer ?
#
loop_
_entity_poly.entity_id
_entity_poly.type
_entity_poly.pdbx_seq_one_letter_code
_entity_poly.pdbx_strand_id
1 'polypeptide(L)'
;MTKAEVPGNGVSDERGEQSGEQLVPAVSRATRVLETLVQQSAGATLTELAKRCALAKSTASVLLRTMVVEGLVVYDQETRRYNL
;
A
#
# COMPACT_ATOMS: atom_id res chain seq x y z
N MET A 1 24.66 5.26 60.29
CA MET A 1 23.22 5.01 60.51
C MET A 1 22.58 6.39 60.55
N THR A 2 21.78 6.87 59.59
CA THR A 2 20.50 6.30 59.15
C THR A 2 20.09 6.90 57.78
N LYS A 3 19.82 5.99 56.85
CA LYS A 3 18.96 6.01 55.66
C LYS A 3 18.14 7.28 55.34
N ALA A 4 18.41 7.89 54.17
CA ALA A 4 17.58 8.81 53.38
C ALA A 4 18.22 8.81 51.98
N GLU A 5 17.57 8.68 50.82
CA GLU A 5 16.20 8.71 50.37
C GLU A 5 16.09 7.77 49.15
N VAL A 6 14.94 7.13 48.97
CA VAL A 6 14.49 6.64 47.66
C VAL A 6 13.26 7.44 47.30
N PRO A 7 13.27 8.13 46.16
CA PRO A 7 12.11 8.20 45.29
C PRO A 7 12.50 7.54 43.96
N GLY A 8 11.98 6.36 43.65
CA GLY A 8 10.62 6.28 43.14
C GLY A 8 10.62 6.63 41.65
N ASN A 9 11.36 5.86 40.85
CA ASN A 9 11.33 5.92 39.39
C ASN A 9 10.02 5.30 38.88
N GLY A 10 8.91 6.01 39.09
CA GLY A 10 7.64 5.76 38.43
C GLY A 10 7.57 6.63 37.18
N VAL A 11 8.35 6.28 36.16
CA VAL A 11 8.09 6.81 34.82
C VAL A 11 6.75 6.23 34.42
N SER A 12 5.72 7.06 34.51
CA SER A 12 4.38 6.76 34.03
C SER A 12 4.49 6.20 32.62
N ASP A 13 4.07 4.96 32.49
CA ASP A 13 3.99 4.18 31.27
C ASP A 13 2.89 4.78 30.39
N GLU A 14 3.15 5.95 29.81
CA GLU A 14 2.33 6.53 28.75
C GLU A 14 2.85 6.05 27.40
N ARG A 15 2.95 4.71 27.25
CA ARG A 15 2.93 4.08 25.93
C ARG A 15 1.53 4.26 25.38
N GLY A 16 1.31 5.43 24.80
CA GLY A 16 0.12 5.73 24.02
C GLY A 16 -0.13 4.57 23.06
N GLU A 17 -1.33 4.01 23.15
CA GLU A 17 -1.85 3.02 22.22
C GLU A 17 -1.92 3.63 20.83
N GLN A 18 -0.80 3.64 20.13
CA GLN A 18 -0.79 3.66 18.67
C GLN A 18 -1.26 2.28 18.23
N SER A 19 -2.57 2.04 18.29
CA SER A 19 -3.21 1.06 17.43
C SER A 19 -3.15 1.61 16.00
N GLY A 20 -1.93 1.68 15.45
CA GLY A 20 -1.74 1.92 14.04
C GLY A 20 -2.41 0.76 13.32
N GLU A 21 -3.43 1.04 12.52
CA GLU A 21 -4.05 0.05 11.65
C GLU A 21 -2.93 -0.70 10.92
N GLN A 22 -2.81 -2.00 11.19
CA GLN A 22 -1.78 -2.82 10.57
C GLN A 22 -2.14 -3.01 9.10
N LEU A 23 -1.80 -2.02 8.28
CA LEU A 23 -2.04 -2.06 6.85
C LEU A 23 -1.06 -3.02 6.17
N VAL A 24 -1.59 -3.90 5.33
CA VAL A 24 -0.78 -4.73 4.45
C VAL A 24 -0.35 -3.89 3.24
N PRO A 25 0.94 -3.53 3.08
CA PRO A 25 1.35 -2.56 2.07
C PRO A 25 1.04 -3.01 0.63
N ALA A 26 1.02 -4.33 0.38
CA ALA A 26 0.65 -4.88 -0.93
C ALA A 26 -0.80 -4.57 -1.30
N VAL A 27 -1.72 -4.71 -0.35
CA VAL A 27 -3.15 -4.42 -0.56
C VAL A 27 -3.34 -2.93 -0.80
N SER A 28 -2.74 -2.06 0.03
CA SER A 28 -2.83 -0.61 -0.17
C SER A 28 -2.30 -0.16 -1.54
N ARG A 29 -1.23 -0.81 -2.04
CA ARG A 29 -0.71 -0.54 -3.39
C ARG A 29 -1.66 -1.01 -4.48
N ALA A 30 -2.27 -2.19 -4.33
CA ALA A 30 -3.25 -2.71 -5.28
C ALA A 30 -4.48 -1.78 -5.36
N THR A 31 -5.02 -1.34 -4.22
CA THR A 31 -6.16 -0.43 -4.18
C THR A 31 -5.88 0.88 -4.93
N ARG A 32 -4.69 1.49 -4.74
CA ARG A 32 -4.29 2.69 -5.48
C ARG A 32 -4.25 2.49 -7.00
N VAL A 33 -3.82 1.31 -7.45
CA VAL A 33 -3.80 0.96 -8.89
C VAL A 33 -5.23 0.86 -9.42
N LEU A 34 -6.12 0.18 -8.69
CA LEU A 34 -7.53 0.04 -9.08
C LEU A 34 -8.24 1.40 -9.11
N GLU A 35 -8.06 2.24 -8.09
CA GLU A 35 -8.59 3.61 -8.05
C GLU A 35 -8.08 4.45 -9.22
N THR A 36 -6.80 4.31 -9.58
CA THR A 36 -6.24 4.98 -10.75
C THR A 36 -6.90 4.52 -12.04
N LEU A 37 -7.18 3.21 -12.19
CA LEU A 37 -7.86 2.68 -13.37
C LEU A 37 -9.32 3.15 -13.47
N VAL A 38 -10.06 3.26 -12.36
CA VAL A 38 -11.41 3.85 -12.35
C VAL A 38 -11.40 5.26 -12.95
N GLN A 39 -10.35 6.03 -12.67
CA GLN A 39 -10.21 7.40 -13.18
C GLN A 39 -9.77 7.46 -14.65
N GLN A 40 -9.45 6.35 -15.30
CA GLN A 40 -8.95 6.31 -16.68
C GLN A 40 -9.90 5.51 -17.57
N SER A 41 -10.83 6.21 -18.24
CA SER A 41 -11.84 5.60 -19.12
C SER A 41 -11.26 4.81 -20.31
N ALA A 42 -10.05 5.13 -20.75
CA ALA A 42 -9.35 4.43 -21.83
C ALA A 42 -8.36 3.35 -21.32
N GLY A 43 -8.34 3.09 -20.02
CA GLY A 43 -7.33 2.26 -19.37
C GLY A 43 -5.96 2.91 -19.30
N ALA A 44 -5.00 2.18 -18.74
CA ALA A 44 -3.65 2.68 -18.53
C ALA A 44 -2.59 1.62 -18.82
N THR A 45 -1.45 2.04 -19.36
CA THR A 45 -0.29 1.18 -19.56
C THR A 45 0.42 0.90 -18.24
N LEU A 46 1.23 -0.16 -18.18
CA LEU A 46 2.08 -0.48 -17.02
C LEU A 46 2.93 0.72 -16.56
N THR A 47 3.52 1.47 -17.50
CA THR A 47 4.41 2.59 -17.19
C THR A 47 3.63 3.78 -16.62
N GLU A 48 2.43 4.06 -17.14
CA GLU A 48 1.55 5.11 -16.63
C GLU A 48 1.10 4.78 -15.21
N LEU A 49 0.68 3.54 -14.95
CA LEU A 49 0.28 3.08 -13.63
C LEU A 49 1.43 3.11 -12.62
N ALA A 50 2.62 2.64 -13.02
CA ALA A 50 3.81 2.68 -12.17
C ALA A 50 4.15 4.13 -11.75
N LYS A 51 4.13 5.07 -12.70
CA LYS A 51 4.37 6.49 -12.40
C LYS A 51 3.31 7.08 -11.48
N ARG A 52 2.03 6.92 -11.82
CA ARG A 52 0.90 7.53 -11.08
C ARG A 52 0.77 6.98 -9.66
N CYS A 53 1.04 5.70 -9.48
CA CYS A 53 0.96 5.05 -8.16
C CYS A 53 2.27 5.14 -7.36
N ALA A 54 3.30 5.83 -7.88
CA ALA A 54 4.64 5.88 -7.32
C ALA A 54 5.22 4.50 -6.99
N LEU A 55 5.09 3.56 -7.94
CA LEU A 55 5.56 2.19 -7.84
C LEU A 55 6.77 1.94 -8.73
N ALA A 56 7.68 1.08 -8.26
CA ALA A 56 8.66 0.47 -9.14
C ALA A 56 7.93 -0.35 -10.24
N LYS A 57 8.47 -0.33 -11.46
CA LYS A 57 7.85 -1.00 -12.62
C LYS A 57 7.70 -2.52 -12.40
N SER A 58 8.67 -3.14 -11.74
CA SER A 58 8.61 -4.57 -11.36
C SER A 58 7.46 -4.85 -10.39
N THR A 59 7.30 -4.01 -9.35
CA THR A 59 6.19 -4.13 -8.39
C THR A 59 4.83 -3.95 -9.06
N ALA A 60 4.68 -2.92 -9.90
CA ALA A 60 3.43 -2.70 -10.65
C ALA A 60 3.11 -3.89 -11.57
N SER A 61 4.12 -4.45 -12.24
CA SER A 61 3.97 -5.61 -13.12
C SER A 61 3.46 -6.84 -12.36
N VAL A 62 4.06 -7.14 -11.19
CA VAL A 62 3.63 -8.27 -10.37
C VAL A 62 2.20 -8.08 -9.87
N LEU A 63 1.87 -6.89 -9.34
CA LEU A 63 0.52 -6.57 -8.87
C LEU A 63 -0.53 -6.70 -9.98
N LEU A 64 -0.27 -6.12 -11.14
CA LEU A 64 -1.19 -6.17 -12.28
C LEU A 64 -1.35 -7.60 -12.82
N ARG A 65 -0.26 -8.37 -12.89
CA ARG A 65 -0.33 -9.78 -13.28
C ARG A 65 -1.20 -10.57 -12.31
N THR A 66 -1.04 -10.36 -11.00
CA THR A 66 -1.90 -10.98 -9.99
C THR A 66 -3.36 -10.57 -10.19
N MET A 67 -3.63 -9.28 -10.33
CA MET A 67 -5.00 -8.78 -10.53
C MET A 67 -5.67 -9.32 -11.81
N VAL A 68 -4.91 -9.53 -12.89
CA VAL A 68 -5.42 -10.18 -14.12
C VAL A 68 -5.76 -11.64 -13.87
N VAL A 69 -4.92 -12.39 -13.15
CA VAL A 69 -5.20 -13.80 -12.81
C VAL A 69 -6.44 -13.92 -11.92
N GLU A 70 -6.61 -13.00 -10.97
CA GLU A 70 -7.78 -12.95 -10.07
C GLU A 70 -9.04 -12.35 -10.74
N GLY A 71 -8.95 -11.88 -11.98
CA GLY A 71 -10.09 -11.32 -12.73
C GLY A 71 -10.52 -9.92 -12.27
N LEU A 72 -9.66 -9.18 -11.57
CA LEU A 72 -9.93 -7.81 -11.10
C LEU A 72 -9.64 -6.75 -12.16
N VAL A 73 -8.76 -7.06 -13.11
CA VAL A 73 -8.29 -6.16 -14.17
C VAL A 73 -8.16 -6.98 -15.45
N VAL A 74 -8.51 -6.40 -16.59
CA VAL A 74 -8.29 -7.00 -17.92
C VAL A 74 -7.09 -6.33 -18.58
N TYR A 75 -6.21 -7.13 -19.19
CA TYR A 75 -5.12 -6.62 -20.02
C TYR A 75 -5.45 -6.82 -21.50
N ASP A 76 -5.58 -5.71 -22.22
CA ASP A 76 -5.73 -5.69 -23.66
C ASP A 76 -4.36 -5.82 -24.35
N GLN A 77 -4.17 -6.90 -25.09
CA GLN A 77 -2.92 -7.22 -25.78
C GLN A 77 -2.65 -6.33 -26.99
N GLU A 78 -3.70 -5.82 -27.65
CA GLU A 78 -3.59 -4.98 -28.83
C GLU A 78 -3.13 -3.57 -28.43
N THR A 79 -3.81 -2.98 -27.43
CA THR A 79 -3.51 -1.62 -26.97
C THR A 79 -2.42 -1.56 -25.89
N ARG A 80 -2.08 -2.71 -25.29
CA ARG A 80 -1.17 -2.85 -24.14
C ARG A 80 -1.62 -2.05 -22.93
N ARG A 81 -2.93 -2.00 -22.70
CA ARG A 81 -3.57 -1.26 -21.59
C ARG A 81 -4.28 -2.20 -20.63
N TYR A 82 -4.26 -1.80 -19.37
CA TYR A 82 -5.03 -2.41 -18.30
C TYR A 82 -6.34 -1.64 -18.11
N ASN A 83 -7.43 -2.36 -17.93
CA ASN A 83 -8.79 -1.85 -17.72
C ASN A 83 -9.47 -2.58 -16.57
N LEU A 84 -10.50 -1.98 -15.99
CA LEU A 84 -11.42 -2.66 -15.06
C LEU A 84 -12.54 -3.34 -15.84
#